data_AF-A0A367GKF9-F1
#
_entry.id   AF-A0A367GKF9-F1
#
_cell.length_a   1.000
_cell.length_b   1.000
_cell.length_c   1.000
_cell.angle_alpha   90.00
_cell.angle_beta   90.00
_cell.angle_gamma   90.00
#
_symmetry.space_group_name_H-M   'P 1'
#
loop_
_entity.id
_entity.type
_entity.pdbx_description
1 polymer ?
#
loop_
_entity_poly.entity_id
_entity_poly.type
_entity_poly.pdbx_seq_one_letter_code
_entity_poly.pdbx_strand_id
1 'polypeptide(L)'
;MIYSEAERKEIERVYGVFKDYIHASKFLDFVWSEKLGYLLLHIDPTKNTIEEDQIITSADELCAELFNEVATDVFQEAKREHFYPDADDDEIAEIRRRWQPYLDLLPAYRSSCRAFHTAE
;
A
#
# COMPACT_ATOMS: atom_id res chain seq x y z
N MET A 1 -10.37 -23.10 0.24
CA MET A 1 -9.32 -22.28 -0.39
C MET A 1 -9.63 -20.84 -0.02
N ILE A 2 -8.68 -20.11 0.57
CA ILE A 2 -8.90 -18.75 1.08
C ILE A 2 -9.18 -17.78 -0.07
N TYR A 3 -8.54 -18.01 -1.22
CA TYR A 3 -8.71 -17.25 -2.45
C TYR A 3 -9.13 -18.16 -3.60
N SER A 4 -9.72 -17.60 -4.66
CA SER A 4 -9.74 -18.25 -5.98
C SER A 4 -8.34 -18.22 -6.60
N GLU A 5 -8.06 -19.09 -7.59
CA GLU A 5 -6.78 -19.06 -8.30
C GLU A 5 -6.54 -17.72 -9.00
N ALA A 6 -7.58 -17.15 -9.59
CA ALA A 6 -7.52 -15.85 -10.25
C ALA A 6 -7.18 -14.73 -9.25
N GLU A 7 -7.85 -14.71 -8.11
CA GLU A 7 -7.64 -13.69 -7.07
C GLU A 7 -6.23 -13.77 -6.50
N ARG A 8 -5.77 -14.98 -6.17
CA ARG A 8 -4.41 -15.21 -5.68
C ARG A 8 -3.38 -14.69 -6.67
N LYS A 9 -3.56 -14.94 -7.97
CA LYS A 9 -2.64 -14.48 -9.01
C LYS A 9 -2.60 -12.96 -9.11
N GLU A 10 -3.73 -12.28 -8.94
CA GLU A 10 -3.77 -10.83 -8.93
C GLU A 10 -3.13 -10.24 -7.66
N ILE A 11 -3.33 -10.85 -6.48
CA ILE A 11 -2.63 -10.46 -5.25
C ILE A 11 -1.11 -10.60 -5.44
N GLU A 12 -0.65 -11.75 -5.97
CA GLU A 12 0.77 -11.99 -6.24
C GLU A 12 1.33 -11.02 -7.29
N ARG A 13 0.51 -10.59 -8.26
CA ARG A 13 0.89 -9.56 -9.24
C ARG A 13 1.06 -8.18 -8.59
N VAL A 14 0.13 -7.76 -7.75
CA VAL A 14 0.22 -6.49 -7.01
C VAL A 14 1.44 -6.51 -6.10
N TYR A 15 1.61 -7.56 -5.31
CA TYR A 15 2.80 -7.75 -4.48
C TYR A 15 4.08 -7.69 -5.33
N GLY A 16 4.12 -8.35 -6.49
CA GLY A 16 5.27 -8.33 -7.38
C GLY A 16 5.67 -6.94 -7.86
N VAL A 17 4.70 -6.04 -8.07
CA VAL A 17 4.94 -4.64 -8.48
C VAL A 17 5.46 -3.78 -7.33
N PHE A 18 4.97 -4.00 -6.10
CA PHE A 18 5.40 -3.27 -4.90
C PHE A 18 6.52 -3.96 -4.13
N LYS A 19 7.07 -5.06 -4.65
CA LYS A 19 7.99 -5.93 -3.93
C LYS A 19 9.20 -5.17 -3.39
N ASP A 20 9.82 -4.33 -4.22
CA ASP A 20 11.01 -3.59 -3.83
C ASP A 20 10.71 -2.53 -2.77
N TYR A 21 9.52 -1.93 -2.82
CA TYR A 21 9.03 -0.98 -1.81
C TYR A 21 8.86 -1.65 -0.44
N ILE A 22 8.14 -2.77 -0.41
CA ILE A 22 7.87 -3.53 0.83
C ILE A 22 9.21 -3.98 1.46
N HIS A 23 10.12 -4.55 0.67
CA HIS A 23 11.42 -5.01 1.21
C HIS A 23 12.35 -3.88 1.65
N ALA A 24 12.24 -2.68 1.05
CA ALA A 24 13.03 -1.53 1.46
C ALA A 24 12.51 -0.90 2.76
N SER A 25 11.21 -1.04 3.03
CA SER A 25 10.60 -0.57 4.28
C SER A 25 11.04 -1.42 5.47
N LYS A 26 11.28 -0.77 6.60
CA LYS A 26 11.52 -1.44 7.89
C LYS A 26 10.24 -1.62 8.70
N PHE A 27 9.15 -1.03 8.22
CA PHE A 27 7.88 -0.93 8.92
C PHE A 27 6.80 -1.80 8.27
N LEU A 28 7.04 -2.32 7.07
CA LEU A 28 6.10 -3.15 6.32
C LEU A 28 6.67 -4.53 6.11
N ASP A 29 5.83 -5.55 6.27
CA ASP A 29 6.11 -6.89 5.79
C ASP A 29 4.84 -7.51 5.20
N PHE A 30 5.02 -8.43 4.25
CA PHE A 30 3.93 -9.11 3.57
C PHE A 30 4.17 -10.61 3.59
N VAL A 31 3.34 -11.33 4.35
CA VAL A 31 3.58 -12.73 4.70
C VAL A 31 2.41 -13.64 4.35
N TRP A 32 2.69 -14.93 4.14
CA TRP A 32 1.68 -15.95 3.88
C TRP A 32 1.40 -16.81 5.12
N SER A 33 0.12 -17.02 5.40
CA SER A 33 -0.38 -17.96 6.40
C SER A 33 -1.25 -19.02 5.75
N GLU A 34 -0.93 -20.29 5.96
CA GLU A 34 -1.75 -21.43 5.50
C GLU A 34 -3.19 -21.41 6.06
N LYS A 35 -3.42 -20.66 7.16
CA LYS A 35 -4.73 -20.56 7.83
C LYS A 35 -5.49 -19.28 7.49
N LEU A 36 -4.78 -18.17 7.33
CA LEU A 36 -5.38 -16.84 7.20
C LEU A 36 -5.25 -16.25 5.79
N GLY A 37 -4.30 -16.75 4.98
CA GLY A 37 -3.99 -16.19 3.68
C GLY A 37 -2.85 -15.18 3.76
N TYR A 38 -2.88 -14.18 2.88
CA TYR A 38 -1.92 -13.10 2.87
C TYR A 38 -2.19 -12.10 3.99
N LEU A 39 -1.13 -11.70 4.67
CA LEU A 39 -1.14 -10.69 5.73
C LEU A 39 -0.23 -9.54 5.33
N LEU A 40 -0.73 -8.32 5.45
CA LEU A 40 0.08 -7.11 5.47
C LEU A 40 0.31 -6.73 6.93
N LEU A 41 1.56 -6.53 7.32
CA LEU A 41 1.96 -6.26 8.70
C LEU A 41 2.64 -4.90 8.80
N HIS A 42 2.20 -4.09 9.74
CA HIS A 42 2.90 -2.90 10.19
C HIS A 42 3.73 -3.23 11.43
N ILE A 43 5.04 -3.00 11.35
CA ILE A 43 6.04 -3.43 12.33
C ILE A 43 6.67 -2.21 12.97
N ASP A 44 6.86 -2.25 14.29
CA ASP A 44 7.80 -1.38 14.99
C ASP A 44 9.17 -2.08 15.10
N PRO A 45 10.16 -1.68 14.28
CA PRO A 45 11.48 -2.31 14.30
C PRO A 45 12.28 -2.00 15.57
N THR A 46 11.87 -1.01 16.38
CA THR A 46 12.54 -0.67 17.64
C THR A 46 12.12 -1.61 18.77
N LYS A 47 10.85 -2.01 18.79
CA LYS A 47 10.28 -2.95 19.77
C LYS A 47 10.26 -4.40 19.28
N ASN A 48 10.44 -4.63 17.98
CA ASN A 48 10.22 -5.91 17.30
C ASN A 48 8.79 -6.44 17.54
N THR A 49 7.80 -5.56 17.40
CA THR A 49 6.38 -5.88 17.58
C THR A 49 5.60 -5.56 16.32
N ILE A 50 4.49 -6.27 16.13
CA ILE A 50 3.47 -5.90 15.15
C ILE A 50 2.61 -4.82 15.80
N GLU A 51 2.51 -3.66 15.17
CA GLU A 51 1.63 -2.56 15.60
C GLU A 51 0.24 -2.71 14.95
N GLU A 52 0.18 -3.21 13.71
CA GLU A 52 -1.08 -3.50 13.01
C GLU A 52 -0.92 -4.72 12.10
N ASP A 53 -1.97 -5.54 12.02
CA ASP A 53 -2.05 -6.69 11.11
C ASP A 53 -3.37 -6.68 10.33
N GLN A 54 -3.27 -6.92 9.02
CA GLN A 54 -4.43 -6.97 8.13
C GLN A 54 -4.39 -8.24 7.28
N ILE A 55 -5.51 -8.98 7.29
CA ILE A 55 -5.74 -10.08 6.35
C ILE A 55 -6.19 -9.46 5.03
N ILE A 56 -5.39 -9.66 3.99
CA ILE A 56 -5.70 -9.18 2.65
C ILE A 56 -6.73 -10.10 2.02
N THR A 57 -7.90 -9.58 1.67
CA THR A 57 -9.00 -10.35 1.07
C THR A 57 -9.03 -10.25 -0.45
N SER A 58 -8.42 -9.22 -1.03
CA SER A 58 -8.36 -9.02 -2.48
C SER A 58 -7.11 -8.25 -2.95
N ALA A 59 -6.82 -8.34 -4.25
CA ALA A 59 -5.76 -7.57 -4.89
C ALA A 59 -6.05 -6.06 -4.87
N ASP A 60 -7.31 -5.66 -5.00
CA ASP A 60 -7.75 -4.25 -4.89
C ASP A 60 -7.45 -3.67 -3.51
N GLU A 61 -7.76 -4.43 -2.46
CA GLU A 61 -7.47 -4.06 -1.08
C GLU A 61 -5.97 -3.90 -0.85
N LEU A 62 -5.17 -4.90 -1.25
CA LEU A 62 -3.71 -4.80 -1.14
C LEU A 62 -3.17 -3.58 -1.88
N CYS A 63 -3.65 -3.33 -3.09
CA CYS A 63 -3.17 -2.22 -3.88
C CYS A 63 -3.55 -0.87 -3.25
N ALA A 64 -4.76 -0.75 -2.71
CA ALA A 64 -5.22 0.46 -2.02
C ALA A 64 -4.38 0.75 -0.78
N GLU A 65 -4.08 -0.26 0.04
CA GLU A 65 -3.24 -0.07 1.23
C GLU A 65 -1.80 0.31 0.89
N LEU A 66 -1.19 -0.37 -0.08
CA LEU A 66 0.17 -0.02 -0.51
C LEU A 66 0.27 1.39 -1.10
N PHE A 67 -0.79 1.88 -1.78
CA PHE A 67 -0.84 3.27 -2.20
C PHE A 67 -0.98 4.25 -1.02
N ASN A 68 -1.75 3.89 0.01
CA ASN A 68 -1.86 4.69 1.23
C ASN A 68 -0.51 4.76 1.94
N GLU A 69 0.22 3.66 2.04
CA GLU A 69 1.56 3.62 2.65
C GLU A 69 2.55 4.54 1.92
N VAL A 70 2.58 4.50 0.58
CA VAL A 70 3.41 5.43 -0.19
C VAL A 70 3.01 6.90 0.04
N ALA A 71 1.73 7.18 0.27
CA ALA A 71 1.29 8.53 0.62
C ALA A 71 1.70 8.92 2.05
N THR A 72 1.58 8.00 3.00
CA THR A 72 2.04 8.16 4.39
C THR A 72 3.53 8.51 4.43
N ASP A 73 4.36 7.87 3.62
CA ASP A 73 5.78 8.21 3.50
C ASP A 73 6.00 9.66 3.09
N VAL A 74 5.22 10.17 2.11
CA VAL A 74 5.32 11.57 1.68
C VAL A 74 4.96 12.52 2.82
N PHE A 75 3.87 12.25 3.55
CA PHE A 75 3.46 13.08 4.68
C PHE A 75 4.51 13.09 5.80
N GLN A 76 5.06 11.91 6.13
CA GLN A 76 6.11 11.79 7.14
C GLN A 76 7.40 12.51 6.74
N GLU A 77 7.77 12.44 5.46
CA GLU A 77 8.95 13.15 4.92
C GLU A 77 8.75 14.67 4.89
N ALA A 78 7.54 15.13 4.56
CA ALA A 78 7.20 16.56 4.54
C ALA A 78 7.25 17.19 5.95
N LYS A 79 6.98 16.41 7.00
CA LYS A 79 6.97 16.84 8.43
C LYS A 79 6.03 18.02 8.69
N ARG A 80 4.93 18.10 7.93
CA ARG A 80 3.93 19.17 8.03
C ARG A 80 2.72 18.80 8.89
N GLU A 81 2.72 17.60 9.48
CA GLU A 81 1.60 17.03 10.25
C GLU A 81 0.29 16.95 9.44
N HIS A 82 0.39 16.96 8.11
CA HIS A 82 -0.73 16.76 7.22
C HIS A 82 -1.04 15.27 7.04
N PHE A 83 -2.32 14.96 6.84
CA PHE A 83 -2.84 13.67 6.41
C PHE A 83 -3.99 13.95 5.45
N TYR A 84 -4.51 12.93 4.77
CA TYR A 84 -5.77 13.13 4.05
C TYR A 84 -6.91 13.52 5.02
N PRO A 85 -7.76 14.50 4.64
CA PRO A 85 -7.85 15.21 3.36
C PRO A 85 -7.04 16.52 3.26
N ASP A 86 -6.24 16.88 4.26
CA ASP A 86 -5.56 18.18 4.40
C ASP A 86 -4.23 18.29 3.60
N ALA A 87 -3.97 17.36 2.69
CA ALA A 87 -2.77 17.35 1.84
C ALA A 87 -2.71 18.59 0.94
N ASP A 88 -1.56 19.27 0.90
CA ASP A 88 -1.36 20.42 0.03
C ASP A 88 -1.03 20.01 -1.43
N ASP A 89 -1.05 20.99 -2.36
CA ASP A 89 -0.80 20.73 -3.78
C ASP A 89 0.58 20.11 -4.05
N ASP A 90 1.61 20.47 -3.26
CA ASP A 90 2.97 19.95 -3.40
C ASP A 90 3.02 18.47 -2.93
N GLU A 91 2.37 18.16 -1.81
CA GLU A 91 2.24 16.79 -1.28
C GLU A 91 1.45 15.91 -2.26
N ILE A 92 0.31 16.38 -2.77
CA ILE A 92 -0.49 15.65 -3.76
C ILE A 92 0.33 15.40 -5.04
N ALA A 93 1.09 16.39 -5.52
CA ALA A 93 1.94 16.24 -6.69
C ALA A 93 3.04 15.18 -6.47
N GLU A 94 3.68 15.19 -5.30
CA GLU A 94 4.72 14.21 -4.96
C GLU A 94 4.14 12.80 -4.79
N ILE A 95 2.97 12.66 -4.16
CA ILE A 95 2.26 11.38 -4.03
C ILE A 95 1.95 10.81 -5.42
N ARG A 96 1.37 11.61 -6.30
CA ARG A 96 1.09 11.21 -7.69
C ARG A 96 2.36 10.82 -8.43
N ARG A 97 3.46 11.55 -8.23
CA ARG A 97 4.76 11.23 -8.83
C ARG A 97 5.29 9.87 -8.36
N ARG A 98 5.18 9.56 -7.07
CA ARG A 98 5.61 8.26 -6.50
C ARG A 98 4.69 7.11 -6.88
N TRP A 99 3.40 7.36 -7.10
CA TRP A 99 2.46 6.35 -7.56
C TRP A 99 2.64 5.98 -9.03
N GLN A 100 3.11 6.90 -9.86
CA GLN A 100 3.16 6.73 -11.32
C GLN A 100 3.82 5.42 -11.78
N PRO A 101 5.01 5.02 -11.26
CA PRO A 101 5.65 3.77 -11.70
C PRO A 101 4.79 2.53 -11.45
N TYR A 102 4.03 2.51 -10.35
CA TYR A 102 3.14 1.40 -10.02
C TYR A 102 1.88 1.44 -10.89
N LEU A 103 1.31 2.62 -11.11
CA LEU A 103 0.12 2.81 -11.96
C LEU A 103 0.35 2.47 -13.44
N ASP A 104 1.59 2.61 -13.92
CA ASP A 104 1.95 2.18 -15.28
C ASP A 104 1.94 0.65 -15.42
N LEU A 105 2.24 -0.08 -14.34
CA LEU A 105 2.23 -1.55 -14.30
C LEU A 105 0.88 -2.14 -13.88
N LEU A 106 0.09 -1.36 -13.15
CA LEU A 106 -1.22 -1.70 -12.58
C LEU A 106 -2.30 -0.69 -13.00
N PRO A 107 -2.52 -0.44 -14.31
CA PRO A 107 -3.45 0.60 -14.77
C PRO A 107 -4.91 0.34 -14.35
N ALA A 108 -5.28 -0.92 -14.11
CA ALA A 108 -6.61 -1.29 -13.65
C ALA A 108 -6.92 -0.79 -12.22
N TYR A 109 -5.89 -0.55 -11.40
CA TYR A 109 -6.03 -0.18 -9.98
C TYR A 109 -6.01 1.33 -9.74
N ARG A 110 -6.12 2.15 -10.80
CA ARG A 110 -6.18 3.63 -10.70
C ARG A 110 -7.32 4.11 -9.79
N SER A 111 -8.46 3.42 -9.81
CA SER A 111 -9.61 3.73 -8.96
C SER A 111 -9.36 3.49 -7.48
N SER A 112 -8.39 2.63 -7.16
CA SER A 112 -8.09 2.20 -5.79
C SER A 112 -7.22 3.22 -5.04
N CYS A 113 -6.68 4.24 -5.71
CA CYS A 113 -5.88 5.26 -5.04
C CYS A 113 -6.77 6.36 -4.43
N ARG A 114 -6.73 6.51 -3.10
CA ARG A 114 -7.58 7.46 -2.34
C ARG A 114 -7.39 8.93 -2.74
N ALA A 115 -6.19 9.35 -3.16
CA ALA A 115 -5.90 10.74 -3.56
C ALA A 115 -6.61 11.21 -4.83
N PHE A 116 -7.22 10.28 -5.59
CA PHE A 116 -8.08 10.67 -6.71
C PHE A 116 -9.50 11.02 -6.25
N HIS A 117 -9.92 10.59 -5.06
CA HIS A 117 -11.25 10.85 -4.53
C HIS A 117 -11.36 12.16 -3.74
N THR A 118 -10.25 12.82 -3.41
CA THR A 118 -10.22 14.12 -2.71
C THR A 118 -10.18 15.33 -3.66
N ALA A 119 -10.19 15.12 -4.98
CA ALA A 119 -10.05 16.17 -6.00
C ALA A 119 -11.36 16.46 -6.76
N GLU A 120 -12.52 16.01 -6.27
CA GLU A 120 -13.84 16.39 -6.81
C GLU A 120 -14.62 17.30 -5.84
#